data_AF-A0A9P6LAE1-F1
#
_entry.id   AF-A0A9P6LAE1-F1
#
_cell.length_a   1.000
_cell.length_b   1.000
_cell.length_c   1.000
_cell.angle_alpha   90.00
_cell.angle_beta   90.00
_cell.angle_gamma   90.00
#
_symmetry.space_group_name_H-M   'P 1'
#
loop_
_entity.id
_entity.type
_entity.pdbx_description
1 polymer ?
#
loop_
_entity_poly.entity_id
_entity_poly.type
_entity_poly.pdbx_seq_one_letter_code
_entity_poly.pdbx_strand_id
1 'polypeptide(L)'
;MDDCIRTGVSTSEKTLPGRLGLHHRAPMLGRRLMRGFYPGLAPSSSGDQRIRQTKRESPARRPAARVVGQLDHPAANEVNTAGGRIMTSPTNGASGAIPSVLNHIIEFVSDDPQKSITTFSLTAAAVRMLFKRGSTASAAEGGCQAEV
;
A
#
# COMPACT_ATOMS: atom_id res chain seq x y z
N MET A 1 0.56 1.21 -8.42
CA MET A 1 0.17 1.06 -6.99
C MET A 1 0.73 2.25 -6.22
N ASP A 2 2.02 2.52 -6.36
CA ASP A 2 2.74 3.59 -5.67
C ASP A 2 2.12 4.98 -5.85
N ASP A 3 1.68 5.34 -7.05
CA ASP A 3 1.06 6.65 -7.30
C ASP A 3 -0.23 6.85 -6.50
N CYS A 4 -1.02 5.79 -6.30
CA CYS A 4 -2.21 5.84 -5.46
C CYS A 4 -1.83 6.11 -4.00
N ILE A 5 -0.84 5.37 -3.48
CA ILE A 5 -0.35 5.57 -2.11
C ILE A 5 0.22 6.98 -1.93
N ARG A 6 1.04 7.46 -2.87
CA ARG A 6 1.60 8.82 -2.86
C ARG A 6 0.51 9.88 -2.88
N THR A 7 -0.53 9.70 -3.68
CA THR A 7 -1.69 10.60 -3.74
C THR A 7 -2.40 10.64 -2.39
N GLY A 8 -2.64 9.49 -1.76
CA GLY A 8 -3.30 9.40 -0.46
C GLY A 8 -2.50 10.03 0.68
N VAL A 9 -1.18 9.87 0.67
CA VAL A 9 -0.30 10.46 1.71
C VAL A 9 -0.09 11.96 1.49
N SER A 10 -0.15 12.44 0.24
CA SER A 10 0.15 13.83 -0.12
C SER A 10 -1.09 14.72 -0.22
N THR A 11 -2.30 14.20 0.01
CA THR A 11 -3.52 15.01 -0.10
C THR A 11 -3.53 16.16 0.93
N SER A 12 -3.97 17.33 0.49
CA SER A 12 -4.20 18.51 1.34
C SER A 12 -5.61 18.57 1.89
N GLU A 13 -6.51 17.71 1.42
CA GLU A 13 -7.90 17.66 1.88
C GLU A 13 -7.97 17.12 3.31
N LYS A 14 -8.82 17.74 4.14
CA LYS A 14 -8.96 17.38 5.56
C LYS A 14 -9.99 16.29 5.80
N THR A 15 -11.01 16.21 4.94
CA THR A 15 -12.19 15.38 5.15
C THR A 15 -12.56 14.69 3.85
N LEU A 16 -12.85 13.40 3.94
CA LEU A 16 -13.36 12.58 2.86
C LEU A 16 -14.77 13.02 2.47
N PRO A 17 -15.14 12.91 1.18
CA PRO A 17 -16.50 13.19 0.74
C PRO A 17 -17.51 12.23 1.38
N GLY A 18 -18.76 12.68 1.52
CA GLY A 18 -19.86 11.89 2.07
C GLY A 18 -20.41 12.42 3.40
N ARG A 19 -21.47 11.77 3.90
CA ARG A 19 -22.25 12.25 5.07
C ARG A 19 -21.61 11.97 6.43
N LEU A 20 -20.59 11.11 6.47
CA LEU A 20 -19.95 10.66 7.71
C LEU A 20 -18.87 11.62 8.21
N GLY A 21 -18.43 12.59 7.40
CA GLY A 21 -17.45 13.60 7.82
C GLY A 21 -16.10 13.01 8.27
N LEU A 22 -15.67 11.90 7.66
CA LEU A 22 -14.44 11.20 8.04
C LEU A 22 -13.20 12.00 7.66
N HIS A 23 -12.20 12.06 8.54
CA HIS A 23 -10.94 12.75 8.24
C HIS A 23 -9.96 11.87 7.46
N HIS A 24 -9.18 12.50 6.59
CA HIS A 24 -7.98 11.89 6.02
C HIS A 24 -6.95 11.61 7.11
N ARG A 25 -6.59 10.34 7.31
CA ARG A 25 -5.62 9.90 8.32
C ARG A 25 -4.27 9.61 7.68
N ALA A 26 -4.24 9.18 6.43
CA ALA A 26 -3.02 8.82 5.72
C ALA A 26 -1.97 9.94 5.68
N PRO A 27 -2.31 11.24 5.47
CA PRO A 27 -1.32 12.31 5.49
C PRO A 27 -0.69 12.52 6.87
N MET A 28 -1.49 12.49 7.93
CA MET A 28 -0.99 12.66 9.30
C MET A 28 -0.12 11.47 9.71
N LEU A 29 -0.56 10.26 9.36
CA LEU A 29 0.16 9.03 9.64
C LEU A 29 1.48 9.01 8.87
N GLY A 30 1.48 9.34 7.58
CA GLY A 30 2.67 9.48 6.77
C GLY A 30 3.66 10.48 7.37
N ARG A 31 3.22 11.67 7.77
CA ARG A 31 4.09 12.65 8.44
C ARG A 31 4.70 12.11 9.73
N ARG A 32 3.94 11.37 10.55
CA ARG A 32 4.44 10.79 11.82
C ARG A 32 5.45 9.68 11.57
N LEU A 33 5.16 8.81 10.62
CA LEU A 33 5.97 7.64 10.30
C LEU A 33 7.26 8.01 9.57
N MET A 34 7.19 8.94 8.62
CA MET A 34 8.35 9.42 7.86
C MET A 34 9.29 10.25 8.72
N ARG A 35 8.77 11.03 9.69
CA ARG A 35 9.58 11.82 10.62
C ARG A 35 10.39 10.98 11.62
N GLY A 36 10.05 9.70 11.81
CA GLY A 36 10.72 8.79 12.73
C GLY A 36 11.62 7.73 12.08
N PHE A 37 11.38 7.34 10.82
CA PHE A 37 12.05 6.17 10.21
C PHE A 37 12.67 6.41 8.82
N TYR A 38 12.27 7.46 8.08
CA TYR A 38 12.77 7.71 6.72
C TYR A 38 13.08 9.20 6.50
N PRO A 39 14.28 9.67 6.89
CA PRO A 39 14.70 11.08 6.70
C PRO A 39 14.84 11.51 5.23
N GLY A 40 14.88 10.56 4.28
CA GLY A 40 15.28 10.80 2.88
C GLY A 40 14.16 10.91 1.84
N LEU A 41 12.88 10.81 2.24
CA LEU A 41 11.73 10.92 1.34
C LEU A 41 10.93 12.22 1.52
N ALA A 42 11.51 13.21 2.22
CA ALA A 42 11.08 14.59 2.06
C ALA A 42 11.06 14.93 0.56
N PRO A 43 10.09 15.71 0.05
CA PRO A 43 10.03 16.04 -1.37
C PRO A 43 11.36 16.68 -1.76
N SER A 44 12.17 15.92 -2.49
CA SER A 44 13.45 16.36 -3.00
C SER A 44 13.14 17.42 -4.04
N SER A 45 13.31 18.69 -3.66
CA SER A 45 13.64 19.72 -4.63
C SER A 45 14.90 19.25 -5.36
N SER A 46 14.73 18.85 -6.61
CA SER A 46 15.73 18.85 -7.67
C SER A 46 17.08 18.19 -7.36
N GLY A 47 17.23 16.95 -7.87
CA GLY A 47 18.49 16.44 -8.40
C GLY A 47 19.58 16.04 -7.41
N ASP A 48 19.69 14.74 -7.12
CA ASP A 48 21.01 14.08 -7.14
C ASP A 48 20.84 12.54 -7.24
N GLN A 49 21.27 11.97 -8.36
CA GLN A 49 21.42 10.52 -8.51
C GLN A 49 22.76 10.12 -7.91
N ARG A 50 22.78 9.59 -6.68
CA ARG A 50 23.96 8.87 -6.16
C ARG A 50 23.58 7.63 -5.35
N ILE A 51 23.73 6.50 -6.04
CA ILE A 51 23.92 5.14 -5.52
C ILE A 51 24.85 5.17 -4.29
N ARG A 52 24.41 4.66 -3.13
CA ARG A 52 25.31 4.10 -2.10
C ARG A 52 24.69 2.91 -1.36
N GLN A 53 24.99 1.75 -1.93
CA GLN A 53 25.26 0.47 -1.29
C GLN A 53 25.83 0.63 0.14
N THR A 54 25.03 0.35 1.17
CA THR A 54 25.54 -0.03 2.51
C THR A 54 24.65 -1.12 3.11
N LYS A 55 24.99 -2.35 2.75
CA LYS A 55 24.55 -3.58 3.39
C LYS A 55 25.25 -3.67 4.75
N ARG A 56 24.61 -3.19 5.82
CA ARG A 56 24.93 -3.58 7.20
C ARG A 56 23.64 -3.81 7.97
N GLU A 57 23.48 -5.07 8.36
CA GLU A 57 22.41 -5.60 9.20
C GLU A 57 22.33 -4.80 10.50
N SER A 58 21.13 -4.30 10.82
CA SER A 58 20.83 -3.71 12.11
C SER A 58 19.49 -4.28 12.61
N PRO A 59 19.38 -4.74 13.87
CA PRO A 59 18.15 -5.35 14.40
C PRO A 59 16.95 -4.39 14.48
N ALA A 60 17.17 -3.11 14.18
CA ALA A 60 16.21 -2.01 14.27
C ALA A 60 15.26 -1.87 13.07
N ARG A 61 15.25 -2.80 12.10
CA ARG A 61 14.32 -2.75 10.94
C ARG A 61 12.89 -3.21 11.25
N ARG A 62 12.68 -3.96 12.34
CA ARG A 62 11.36 -4.51 12.71
C ARG A 62 10.23 -3.47 12.98
N PRO A 63 10.47 -2.29 13.58
CA PRO A 63 9.42 -1.29 13.73
C PRO A 63 9.04 -0.64 12.39
N ALA A 64 9.99 -0.43 11.47
CA ALA A 64 9.72 0.14 10.13
C ALA A 64 8.85 -0.80 9.26
N ALA A 65 8.96 -2.11 9.47
CA ALA A 65 8.19 -3.11 8.74
C ALA A 65 6.68 -3.06 9.05
N ARG A 66 6.32 -2.82 10.32
CA ARG A 66 4.93 -2.62 10.75
C ARG A 66 4.33 -1.30 10.23
N VAL A 67 5.21 -0.34 9.96
CA VAL A 67 4.88 1.05 9.63
C VAL A 67 4.41 1.22 8.19
N VAL A 68 5.00 0.50 7.23
CA VAL A 68 4.57 0.53 5.81
C VAL A 68 3.15 -0.02 5.66
N GLY A 69 2.87 -1.16 6.30
CA GLY A 69 1.54 -1.75 6.22
C GLY A 69 0.42 -0.88 6.81
N GLN A 70 0.74 -0.19 7.91
CA GLN A 70 -0.14 0.75 8.58
C GLN A 70 -0.45 2.00 7.75
N LEU A 71 0.41 2.39 6.82
CA LEU A 71 0.24 3.58 6.00
C LEU A 71 -0.43 3.28 4.66
N ASP A 72 0.07 2.27 3.95
CA ASP A 72 -0.30 2.02 2.56
C ASP A 72 -1.77 1.59 2.42
N HIS A 73 -2.24 0.75 3.34
CA HIS A 73 -3.61 0.28 3.31
C HIS A 73 -4.65 1.42 3.47
N PRO A 74 -4.60 2.25 4.53
CA PRO A 74 -5.51 3.38 4.63
C PRO A 74 -5.28 4.44 3.55
N ALA A 75 -4.05 4.64 3.05
CA ALA A 75 -3.79 5.59 1.97
C ALA A 75 -4.54 5.22 0.68
N ALA A 76 -4.49 3.96 0.26
CA ALA A 76 -5.21 3.50 -0.93
C ALA A 76 -6.74 3.57 -0.75
N ASN A 77 -7.24 3.19 0.44
CA ASN A 77 -8.67 3.23 0.71
C ASN A 77 -9.21 4.66 0.80
N GLU A 78 -8.43 5.62 1.32
CA GLU A 78 -8.81 7.03 1.33
C GLU A 78 -8.87 7.62 -0.09
N VAL A 79 -7.93 7.25 -0.97
CA VAL A 79 -7.99 7.64 -2.39
C VAL A 79 -9.21 7.05 -3.08
N ASN A 80 -9.56 5.79 -2.79
CA ASN A 80 -10.78 5.17 -3.30
C ASN A 80 -12.03 5.94 -2.85
N THR A 81 -12.13 6.28 -1.57
CA THR A 81 -13.27 7.05 -1.04
C THR A 81 -13.33 8.47 -1.63
N ALA A 82 -12.19 9.10 -1.92
CA ALA A 82 -12.12 10.39 -2.59
C ALA A 82 -12.40 10.34 -4.11
N GLY A 83 -12.64 9.15 -4.68
CA GLY A 83 -12.86 8.97 -6.12
C GLY A 83 -11.60 9.12 -6.97
N GLY A 84 -10.42 9.02 -6.36
CA GLY A 84 -9.13 9.08 -7.05
C GLY A 84 -8.80 7.78 -7.80
N ARG A 85 -7.68 7.80 -8.53
CA ARG A 85 -7.21 6.63 -9.29
C ARG A 85 -6.66 5.56 -8.35
N ILE A 86 -7.24 4.36 -8.40
CA ILE A 86 -6.82 3.21 -7.60
C ILE A 86 -6.50 1.99 -8.46
N MET A 87 -5.82 1.01 -7.85
CA MET A 87 -5.62 -0.31 -8.43
C MET A 87 -6.46 -1.32 -7.66
N THR A 88 -7.27 -2.11 -8.36
CA THR A 88 -8.17 -3.09 -7.75
C THR A 88 -7.40 -4.30 -7.24
N SER A 89 -7.70 -4.72 -6.01
CA SER A 89 -7.00 -5.85 -5.42
C SER A 89 -7.79 -6.52 -4.30
N PRO A 90 -8.79 -7.36 -4.60
CA PRO A 90 -9.41 -7.74 -5.88
C PRO A 90 -10.56 -6.82 -6.34
N THR A 91 -11.12 -6.01 -5.43
CA THR A 91 -12.15 -4.98 -5.68
C THR A 91 -11.60 -3.59 -5.33
N ASN A 92 -12.41 -2.54 -5.51
CA ASN A 92 -12.05 -1.18 -5.10
C ASN A 92 -11.88 -1.08 -3.56
N GLY A 93 -12.75 -1.75 -2.80
CA GLY A 93 -12.78 -1.71 -1.33
C GLY A 93 -11.55 -2.32 -0.67
N ALA A 94 -10.94 -3.32 -1.31
CA ALA A 94 -9.74 -4.01 -0.84
C ALA A 94 -8.43 -3.51 -1.47
N SER A 95 -8.49 -2.43 -2.26
CA SER A 95 -7.36 -1.92 -3.05
C SER A 95 -6.07 -1.68 -2.26
N GLY A 96 -6.14 -1.41 -0.95
CA GLY A 96 -4.98 -1.21 -0.09
C GLY A 96 -4.27 -2.47 0.40
N ALA A 97 -4.86 -3.67 0.29
CA ALA A 97 -4.30 -4.90 0.90
C ALA A 97 -3.02 -5.39 0.18
N ILE A 98 -3.12 -5.65 -1.12
CA ILE A 98 -2.01 -6.16 -1.94
C ILE A 98 -0.83 -5.18 -2.01
N PRO A 99 -1.02 -3.85 -2.23
CA PRO A 99 0.10 -2.90 -2.22
C PRO A 99 0.83 -2.84 -0.87
N SER A 100 0.07 -2.87 0.24
CA SER A 100 0.61 -2.82 1.60
C SER A 100 1.55 -3.99 1.89
N VAL A 101 1.14 -5.21 1.53
CA VAL A 101 1.97 -6.41 1.70
C VAL A 101 3.16 -6.42 0.74
N LEU A 102 2.95 -6.04 -0.52
CA LEU A 102 4.01 -6.01 -1.53
C LEU A 102 5.12 -5.02 -1.17
N ASN A 103 4.76 -3.81 -0.75
CA ASN A 103 5.75 -2.80 -0.33
C ASN A 103 6.54 -3.26 0.89
N HIS A 104 5.90 -3.93 1.84
CA HIS A 104 6.61 -4.53 2.97
C HIS A 104 7.62 -5.59 2.52
N ILE A 105 7.25 -6.47 1.59
CA ILE A 105 8.14 -7.51 1.06
C ILE A 105 9.34 -6.87 0.37
N ILE A 106 9.11 -5.88 -0.50
CA ILE A 106 10.17 -5.18 -1.25
C ILE A 106 11.15 -4.49 -0.31
N GLU A 107 10.66 -3.82 0.72
CA GLU A 107 11.48 -2.95 1.58
C GLU A 107 12.25 -3.73 2.66
N PHE A 108 11.66 -4.80 3.22
CA PHE A 108 12.21 -5.46 4.41
C PHE A 108 12.63 -6.91 4.23
N VAL A 109 12.09 -7.60 3.23
CA VAL A 109 12.26 -9.06 3.10
C VAL A 109 13.08 -9.42 1.86
N SER A 110 12.89 -8.70 0.76
CA SER A 110 13.37 -9.09 -0.55
C SER A 110 14.79 -8.59 -0.84
N ASP A 111 15.68 -9.50 -1.20
CA ASP A 111 17.00 -9.16 -1.77
C ASP A 111 16.92 -8.86 -3.28
N ASP A 112 15.91 -9.38 -3.99
CA ASP A 112 15.64 -9.12 -5.42
C ASP A 112 14.19 -8.64 -5.62
N PRO A 113 13.97 -7.32 -5.57
CA PRO A 113 12.62 -6.73 -5.68
C PRO A 113 11.86 -7.13 -6.94
N GLN A 114 12.52 -7.23 -8.09
CA GLN A 114 11.84 -7.50 -9.37
C GLN A 114 11.30 -8.93 -9.39
N LYS A 115 12.12 -9.90 -8.98
CA LYS A 115 11.68 -11.29 -8.87
C LYS A 115 10.58 -11.45 -7.83
N SER A 116 10.68 -10.75 -6.70
CA SER A 116 9.67 -10.78 -5.63
C SER A 116 8.34 -10.19 -6.09
N ILE A 117 8.34 -9.08 -6.83
CA ILE A 117 7.12 -8.48 -7.41
C ILE A 117 6.42 -9.49 -8.33
N THR A 118 7.16 -10.08 -9.26
CA THR A 118 6.59 -11.07 -10.20
C THR A 118 6.05 -12.27 -9.45
N THR A 119 6.84 -12.84 -8.54
CA THR A 119 6.47 -14.04 -7.78
C THR A 119 5.24 -13.78 -6.91
N PHE A 120 5.22 -12.67 -6.17
CA PHE A 120 4.08 -12.29 -5.34
C PHE A 120 2.83 -12.08 -6.17
N SER A 121 2.91 -11.32 -7.27
CA SER A 121 1.76 -11.01 -8.11
C SER A 121 1.16 -12.26 -8.75
N LEU A 122 2.01 -13.16 -9.28
CA LEU A 122 1.55 -14.42 -9.87
C LEU A 122 0.97 -15.36 -8.82
N THR A 123 1.58 -15.44 -7.63
CA THR A 123 1.07 -16.26 -6.53
C THR A 123 -0.26 -15.74 -6.02
N ALA A 124 -0.39 -14.44 -5.78
CA ALA A 124 -1.65 -13.81 -5.37
C ALA A 124 -2.75 -14.01 -6.42
N ALA A 125 -2.43 -13.91 -7.72
CA ALA A 125 -3.36 -14.19 -8.79
C ALA A 125 -3.80 -15.66 -8.81
N ALA A 126 -2.87 -16.61 -8.64
CA ALA A 126 -3.17 -18.03 -8.58
C ALA A 126 -4.09 -18.37 -7.40
N VAL A 127 -3.81 -17.83 -6.21
CA VAL A 127 -4.66 -17.99 -5.02
C VAL A 127 -6.05 -17.40 -5.27
N ARG A 128 -6.14 -16.18 -5.83
CA ARG A 128 -7.42 -15.57 -6.23
C ARG A 128 -8.21 -16.46 -7.20
N MET A 129 -7.53 -17.08 -8.16
CA MET A 129 -8.17 -17.99 -9.12
C MET A 129 -8.79 -19.21 -8.44
N LEU A 130 -8.25 -19.69 -7.32
CA LEU A 130 -8.86 -20.79 -6.57
C LEU A 130 -10.20 -20.37 -5.96
N PHE A 131 -10.27 -19.17 -5.37
CA PHE A 131 -11.53 -18.64 -4.81
C PHE A 131 -12.56 -18.27 -5.88
N LYS A 132 -12.11 -17.90 -7.09
CA LYS A 132 -12.99 -17.56 -8.21
C LYS A 132 -13.45 -18.77 -9.02
N ARG A 133 -12.67 -19.87 -9.07
CA ARG A 133 -13.04 -21.08 -9.82
C ARG A 133 -14.15 -21.83 -9.09
N GLY A 134 -15.31 -21.93 -9.72
CA GLY A 134 -16.47 -22.67 -9.17
C GLY A 134 -17.49 -21.80 -8.44
N SER A 135 -17.24 -20.50 -8.26
CA SER A 135 -18.26 -19.57 -7.79
C SER A 135 -19.25 -19.26 -8.93
N THR A 136 -20.54 -19.45 -8.71
CA THR A 136 -21.56 -18.82 -9.57
C THR A 136 -21.42 -17.30 -9.48
N ALA A 137 -21.93 -16.55 -10.46
CA ALA A 137 -21.84 -15.08 -10.44
C ALA A 137 -22.38 -14.47 -9.12
N SER A 138 -23.40 -15.10 -8.51
CA SER A 138 -23.96 -14.71 -7.22
C SER A 138 -23.14 -15.22 -6.01
N ALA A 139 -22.43 -16.34 -6.11
CA ALA A 139 -21.50 -16.79 -5.07
C ALA A 139 -20.20 -15.97 -5.02
N ALA A 140 -19.85 -15.27 -6.12
CA ALA A 140 -18.78 -14.27 -6.13
C ALA A 140 -19.12 -13.02 -5.30
N GLU A 141 -20.38 -12.85 -4.89
CA GLU A 141 -20.86 -11.83 -3.94
C GLU A 141 -20.80 -12.36 -2.50
N GLY A 142 -19.75 -13.10 -2.13
CA GLY A 142 -19.55 -13.71 -0.80
C GLY A 142 -19.36 -12.72 0.37
N GLY A 143 -19.77 -11.46 0.20
CA GLY A 143 -19.58 -10.36 1.15
C GLY A 143 -18.12 -9.96 1.33
N CYS A 144 -17.84 -9.18 2.39
CA CYS A 144 -16.51 -8.64 2.68
C CYS A 144 -15.42 -9.73 2.75
N GLN A 145 -15.77 -10.95 3.19
CA GLN A 145 -14.83 -12.08 3.30
C GLN A 145 -14.30 -12.59 1.95
N ALA A 146 -15.04 -12.35 0.86
CA ALA A 146 -14.61 -12.68 -0.49
C ALA A 146 -13.75 -11.56 -1.12
N GLU A 147 -13.72 -10.38 -0.49
CA GLU A 147 -13.07 -9.19 -1.01
C GLU A 147 -11.80 -8.77 -0.24
N VAL A 148 -11.80 -8.84 1.09
CA VAL A 148 -10.74 -8.31 1.98
C VAL A 148 -9.96 -9.44 2.64
#